data_AF-A0A5J6ICE7-F1
#
_entry.id   AF-A0A5J6ICE7-F1
#
_cell.length_a   1.000
_cell.length_b   1.000
_cell.length_c   1.000
_cell.angle_alpha   90.00
_cell.angle_beta   90.00
_cell.angle_gamma   90.00
#
_symmetry.space_group_name_H-M   'P 1'
#
loop_
_entity.id
_entity.type
_entity.pdbx_description
1 polymer ?
#
loop_
_entity_poly.entity_id
_entity_poly.type
_entity_poly.pdbx_seq_one_letter_code
_entity_poly.pdbx_strand_id
1 'polypeptide(L)'
;MAGREDGNRQRETQAGQGPAWAEELLEHLRPAGRDVRRVVGWLSGAVRGSVALQDAAGNLMAGTRIPLDEDLVTDITAGRIASAAWQSRERHLRLVRVEHPSHTCVLAVSRETPFDRRAADVVTHTAQVIELLLTARESTAAGHRLRRATSDLRLAILQLLMVEDTIAARRVAAGLWPGLLDADTACVYVVESDPAVRDRIAEECLDSTREDALVVRCPAMDGHVIVVSPRETAGEALRSLVGRHPDIFLGGSVRQSLARTATAYGQAVSALAVAHFRPDKTAVYAERTHPERLMDPQALRAWTARVLRPLDTLPHHTRAELLATTRLGLEFTAVNAAKVLGVSRNTVRARMERVEALLGTDFADLTVRTVVHLALNTQIGLIDAQFTDATADSTLRLSDLLSGPAVRTWAQHLLGRLDADARNPRRTLRTWIAAGGNAERAAQALGMHAQTVREHVRSAEPVLERQLLAAGTDLYEVVLAHLAVGDLDLPVLHRHD
;
A
#
# COMPACT_ATOMS: atom_id res chain seq x y z
N MET A 1 96.26 -14.12 12.20
CA MET A 1 95.42 -14.21 10.98
C MET A 1 93.98 -14.01 11.40
N ALA A 2 93.30 -13.09 10.74
CA ALA A 2 92.07 -12.42 11.15
C ALA A 2 90.79 -13.28 11.02
N GLY A 3 89.75 -12.93 11.78
CA GLY A 3 88.36 -13.37 11.58
C GLY A 3 87.44 -12.71 12.59
N ARG A 4 86.64 -11.74 12.12
CA ARG A 4 85.87 -10.72 12.85
C ARG A 4 84.43 -11.17 13.12
N GLU A 5 83.84 -10.61 14.16
CA GLU A 5 82.55 -10.91 14.80
C GLU A 5 81.32 -10.80 13.89
N ASP A 6 80.42 -11.78 14.04
CA ASP A 6 79.04 -11.79 13.52
C ASP A 6 78.15 -10.85 14.35
N GLY A 7 77.91 -9.65 13.80
CA GLY A 7 76.93 -8.70 14.29
C GLY A 7 75.56 -8.94 13.67
N ASN A 8 74.70 -9.65 14.40
CA ASN A 8 73.27 -9.78 14.18
C ASN A 8 72.60 -8.39 14.06
N ARG A 9 72.29 -7.95 12.83
CA ARG A 9 71.41 -6.80 12.58
C ARG A 9 70.06 -7.31 12.11
N GLN A 10 69.15 -7.46 13.06
CA GLN A 10 67.72 -7.32 12.84
C GLN A 10 67.49 -5.98 12.12
N ARG A 11 67.20 -6.04 10.81
CA ARG A 11 66.53 -4.94 10.12
C ARG A 11 65.10 -4.95 10.64
N GLU A 12 64.85 -4.08 11.60
CA GLU A 12 63.51 -3.61 11.93
C GLU A 12 62.84 -3.17 10.63
N THR A 13 61.88 -3.98 10.18
CA THR A 13 60.94 -3.62 9.12
C THR A 13 60.11 -2.48 9.68
N GLN A 14 60.49 -1.23 9.38
CA GLN A 14 59.63 -0.08 9.56
C GLN A 14 58.29 -0.40 8.88
N ALA A 15 57.23 -0.50 9.68
CA ALA A 15 55.86 -0.47 9.21
C ALA A 15 55.65 0.88 8.51
N GLY A 16 55.83 0.87 7.19
CA GLY A 16 55.73 2.06 6.35
C GLY A 16 54.30 2.60 6.36
N GLN A 17 54.17 3.90 6.63
CA GLN A 17 52.99 4.69 6.35
C GLN A 17 52.50 4.37 4.92
N GLY A 18 51.23 4.00 4.77
CA GLY A 18 50.63 3.73 3.48
C GLY A 18 50.81 4.92 2.53
N PRO A 19 50.90 4.70 1.20
CA PRO A 19 51.11 5.80 0.28
C PRO A 19 49.86 6.70 0.27
N ALA A 20 50.03 8.02 0.43
CA ALA A 20 48.94 9.00 0.60
C ALA A 20 47.79 8.90 -0.44
N TRP A 21 48.07 8.42 -1.66
CA TRP A 21 47.04 8.20 -2.69
C TRP A 21 46.05 7.08 -2.34
N ALA A 22 46.46 6.09 -1.53
CA ALA A 22 45.59 5.00 -1.11
C ALA A 22 44.55 5.47 -0.10
N GLU A 23 44.92 6.39 0.81
CA GLU A 23 43.98 7.03 1.74
C GLU A 23 42.97 7.89 0.98
N GLU A 24 43.41 8.69 0.00
CA GLU A 24 42.53 9.46 -0.88
C GLU A 24 41.57 8.56 -1.66
N LEU A 25 42.05 7.42 -2.19
CA LEU A 25 41.23 6.46 -2.91
C LEU A 25 40.17 5.81 -2.00
N LEU A 26 40.52 5.50 -0.75
CA LEU A 26 39.57 4.97 0.24
C LEU A 26 38.51 6.01 0.65
N GLU A 27 38.82 7.31 0.62
CA GLU A 27 37.83 8.37 0.90
C GLU A 27 36.67 8.32 -0.11
N HIS A 28 36.93 7.89 -1.35
CA HIS A 28 35.88 7.72 -2.36
C HIS A 28 34.93 6.53 -2.09
N LEU A 29 35.27 5.63 -1.17
CA LEU A 29 34.37 4.56 -0.72
C LEU A 29 33.39 5.02 0.38
N ARG A 30 33.60 6.20 0.98
CA ARG A 30 32.70 6.75 2.00
C ARG A 30 31.36 7.18 1.38
N PRO A 31 30.24 7.12 2.12
CA PRO A 31 28.90 7.36 1.58
C PRO A 31 28.73 8.65 0.76
N ALA A 32 29.37 9.75 1.19
CA ALA A 32 29.33 11.04 0.49
C ALA A 32 30.22 11.11 -0.79
N GLY A 33 31.07 10.11 -1.01
CA GLY A 33 32.08 10.08 -2.09
C GLY A 33 31.85 9.02 -3.17
N ARG A 34 30.86 8.12 -3.00
CA ARG A 34 30.58 6.97 -3.87
C ARG A 34 30.04 7.39 -5.24
N ASP A 35 30.94 7.83 -6.12
CA ASP A 35 30.64 8.08 -7.53
C ASP A 35 31.81 7.64 -8.40
N VAL A 36 31.53 6.70 -9.32
CA VAL A 36 32.50 6.19 -10.29
C VAL A 36 33.07 7.32 -11.15
N ARG A 37 32.28 8.34 -11.51
CA ARG A 37 32.77 9.50 -12.28
C ARG A 37 33.78 10.32 -11.49
N ARG A 38 33.56 10.46 -10.19
CA ARG A 38 34.48 11.17 -9.29
C ARG A 38 35.79 10.40 -9.11
N VAL A 39 35.73 9.08 -8.97
CA VAL A 39 36.93 8.21 -8.89
C VAL A 39 37.73 8.25 -10.19
N VAL A 40 37.06 8.18 -11.35
CA VAL A 40 37.71 8.29 -12.66
C VAL A 40 38.32 9.68 -12.87
N GLY A 41 37.65 10.74 -12.43
CA GLY A 41 38.18 12.11 -12.43
C GLY A 41 39.39 12.28 -11.51
N TRP A 42 39.36 11.70 -10.31
CA TRP A 42 40.52 11.67 -9.40
C TRP A 42 41.69 10.91 -10.03
N LEU A 43 41.44 9.74 -10.64
CA LEU A 43 42.48 8.93 -11.28
C LEU A 43 43.21 9.70 -12.38
N SER A 44 42.46 10.46 -13.20
CA SER A 44 42.99 11.34 -14.25
C SER A 44 44.02 12.34 -13.68
N GLY A 45 43.69 12.98 -12.55
CA GLY A 45 44.61 13.87 -11.85
C GLY A 45 45.79 13.13 -11.21
N ALA A 46 45.55 12.00 -10.54
CA ALA A 46 46.55 11.23 -9.81
C ALA A 46 47.65 10.65 -10.71
N VAL A 47 47.30 10.22 -11.94
CA VAL A 47 48.25 9.70 -12.93
C VAL A 47 48.71 10.77 -13.93
N ARG A 48 48.14 11.98 -13.89
CA ARG A 48 48.34 13.06 -14.87
C ARG A 48 48.16 12.56 -16.31
N GLY A 49 46.96 12.05 -16.60
CA GLY A 49 46.65 11.47 -17.91
C GLY A 49 45.15 11.37 -18.17
N SER A 50 44.77 10.95 -19.37
CA SER A 50 43.36 10.74 -19.74
C SER A 50 42.90 9.38 -19.26
N VAL A 51 41.70 9.32 -18.68
CA VAL A 51 41.09 8.07 -18.19
C VAL A 51 39.72 7.90 -18.84
N ALA A 52 39.41 6.69 -19.30
CA ALA A 52 38.10 6.29 -19.77
C ALA A 52 37.66 5.02 -19.05
N LEU A 53 36.42 4.97 -18.58
CA LEU A 53 35.75 3.74 -18.21
C LEU A 53 34.69 3.44 -19.27
N GLN A 54 34.82 2.32 -19.96
CA GLN A 54 33.92 1.92 -21.05
C GLN A 54 33.28 0.55 -20.74
N ASP A 55 32.02 0.36 -21.15
CA ASP A 55 31.38 -0.96 -21.10
C ASP A 55 31.84 -1.84 -22.28
N ALA A 56 31.44 -3.11 -22.28
CA ALA A 56 31.78 -4.06 -23.35
C ALA A 56 31.22 -3.70 -24.74
N ALA A 57 30.22 -2.80 -24.81
CA ALA A 57 29.69 -2.26 -26.07
C ALA A 57 30.43 -0.98 -26.51
N GLY A 58 31.47 -0.57 -25.77
CA GLY A 58 32.27 0.63 -26.06
C GLY A 58 31.61 1.93 -25.61
N ASN A 59 30.50 1.90 -24.87
CA ASN A 59 29.87 3.11 -24.32
C ASN A 59 30.69 3.67 -23.16
N LEU A 60 30.85 4.99 -23.12
CA LEU A 60 31.63 5.66 -22.09
C LEU A 60 30.78 5.84 -20.82
N MET A 61 31.16 5.18 -19.75
CA MET A 61 30.52 5.29 -18.45
C MET A 61 31.03 6.51 -17.67
N ALA A 62 32.33 6.80 -17.77
CA ALA A 62 32.99 7.93 -17.10
C ALA A 62 34.31 8.31 -17.78
N GLY A 63 34.74 9.56 -17.61
CA GLY A 63 36.02 10.07 -18.07
C GLY A 63 35.99 10.67 -19.48
N THR A 64 37.12 10.64 -20.17
CA THR A 64 37.30 11.17 -21.53
C THR A 64 37.46 10.02 -22.50
N ARG A 65 36.83 10.07 -23.67
CA ARG A 65 36.95 8.99 -24.66
C ARG A 65 38.40 8.86 -25.16
N ILE A 66 38.93 7.65 -25.06
CA ILE A 66 40.26 7.27 -25.55
C ILE A 66 40.04 6.30 -26.72
N PRO A 67 40.69 6.49 -27.88
CA PRO A 67 40.65 5.52 -28.96
C PRO A 67 41.36 4.24 -28.52
N LEU A 68 40.64 3.12 -28.55
CA LEU A 68 41.12 1.80 -28.15
C LEU A 68 41.07 0.85 -29.33
N ASP A 69 41.99 -0.11 -29.35
CA ASP A 69 41.94 -1.24 -30.27
C ASP A 69 40.77 -2.16 -29.89
N GLU A 70 39.84 -2.39 -30.82
CA GLU A 70 38.63 -3.17 -30.60
C GLU A 70 38.93 -4.63 -30.27
N ASP A 71 39.98 -5.22 -30.86
CA ASP A 71 40.38 -6.61 -30.61
C ASP A 71 40.88 -6.75 -29.16
N LEU A 72 41.64 -5.77 -28.69
CA LEU A 72 42.19 -5.75 -27.33
C LEU A 72 41.10 -5.52 -26.28
N VAL A 73 40.14 -4.65 -26.55
CA VAL A 73 38.95 -4.47 -25.70
C VAL A 73 38.13 -5.75 -25.64
N THR A 74 37.98 -6.44 -26.77
CA THR A 74 37.28 -7.72 -26.85
C THR A 74 37.99 -8.81 -26.05
N ASP A 75 39.32 -8.91 -26.12
CA ASP A 75 40.12 -9.86 -25.34
C ASP A 75 39.99 -9.63 -23.83
N ILE A 76 39.99 -8.38 -23.39
CA ILE A 76 39.87 -8.01 -21.98
C ILE A 76 38.44 -8.26 -21.47
N THR A 77 37.43 -7.87 -22.24
CA THR A 77 36.01 -8.04 -21.86
C THR A 77 35.57 -9.50 -21.85
N ALA A 78 36.08 -10.32 -22.79
CA ALA A 78 35.89 -11.77 -22.82
C ALA A 78 36.73 -12.51 -21.76
N GLY A 79 37.59 -11.80 -21.03
CA GLY A 79 38.40 -12.34 -19.95
C GLY A 79 39.59 -13.21 -20.39
N ARG A 80 39.98 -13.14 -21.66
CA ARG A 80 41.21 -13.78 -22.18
C ARG A 80 42.47 -13.13 -21.60
N ILE A 81 42.38 -11.83 -21.27
CA ILE A 81 43.49 -11.04 -20.71
C ILE A 81 42.96 -10.17 -19.55
N ALA A 82 43.67 -10.13 -18.41
CA ALA A 82 43.25 -9.32 -17.25
C ALA A 82 43.60 -7.83 -17.37
N SER A 83 44.70 -7.52 -18.06
CA SER A 83 45.15 -6.17 -18.34
C SER A 83 46.07 -6.14 -19.56
N ALA A 84 46.05 -5.05 -20.31
CA ALA A 84 46.98 -4.84 -21.42
C ALA A 84 47.72 -3.51 -21.24
N ALA A 85 48.96 -3.45 -21.72
CA ALA A 85 49.72 -2.22 -21.81
C ALA A 85 50.24 -2.07 -23.24
N TRP A 86 50.09 -0.87 -23.79
CA TRP A 86 50.54 -0.55 -25.14
C TRP A 86 51.29 0.78 -25.13
N GLN A 87 52.32 0.88 -25.97
CA GLN A 87 53.11 2.09 -26.12
C GLN A 87 53.19 2.46 -27.60
N SER A 88 52.78 3.68 -27.92
CA SER A 88 53.07 4.33 -29.19
C SER A 88 54.23 5.32 -29.02
N ARG A 89 54.67 5.95 -30.11
CA ARG A 89 55.74 6.97 -30.06
C ARG A 89 55.37 8.19 -29.21
N GLU A 90 54.09 8.44 -28.99
CA GLU A 90 53.58 9.66 -28.34
C GLU A 90 52.77 9.39 -27.07
N ARG A 91 52.29 8.16 -26.84
CA ARG A 91 51.42 7.82 -25.71
C ARG A 91 51.66 6.42 -25.16
N HIS A 92 51.49 6.30 -23.85
CA HIS A 92 51.45 5.05 -23.11
C HIS A 92 50.02 4.77 -22.67
N LEU A 93 49.51 3.58 -22.97
CA LEU A 93 48.15 3.14 -22.66
C LEU A 93 48.21 1.94 -21.70
N ARG A 94 47.34 1.94 -20.69
CA ARG A 94 47.09 0.78 -19.82
C ARG A 94 45.60 0.52 -19.74
N LEU A 95 45.21 -0.71 -20.03
CA LEU A 95 43.85 -1.22 -19.96
C LEU A 95 43.77 -2.21 -18.82
N VAL A 96 42.79 -2.06 -17.94
CA VAL A 96 42.52 -2.98 -16.84
C VAL A 96 41.07 -3.41 -16.89
N ARG A 97 40.84 -4.71 -16.76
CA ARG A 97 39.49 -5.26 -16.62
C ARG A 97 38.89 -4.77 -15.30
N VAL A 98 37.66 -4.30 -15.36
CA VAL A 98 36.83 -4.00 -14.20
C VAL A 98 35.63 -4.93 -14.28
N GLU A 99 35.53 -5.85 -13.34
CA GLU A 99 34.38 -6.75 -13.29
C GLU A 99 33.15 -5.98 -12.78
N HIS A 100 32.00 -6.23 -13.41
CA HIS A 100 30.71 -5.74 -12.97
C HIS A 100 29.73 -6.93 -12.98
N PRO A 101 28.81 -7.07 -12.01
CA PRO A 101 28.03 -8.31 -11.85
C PRO A 101 27.20 -8.69 -13.08
N SER A 102 26.66 -7.71 -13.82
CA SER A 102 25.97 -7.99 -15.10
C SER A 102 26.82 -7.95 -16.38
N HIS A 103 27.98 -7.28 -16.40
CA HIS A 103 28.77 -7.05 -17.63
C HIS A 103 30.26 -6.81 -17.30
N THR A 104 31.16 -6.87 -18.28
CA THR A 104 32.58 -6.49 -18.08
C THR A 104 32.82 -5.05 -18.54
N CYS A 105 33.59 -4.29 -17.78
CA CYS A 105 34.04 -2.94 -18.14
C CYS A 105 35.56 -2.91 -18.35
N VAL A 106 36.03 -1.92 -19.11
CA VAL A 106 37.45 -1.65 -19.33
C VAL A 106 37.81 -0.26 -18.81
N LEU A 107 38.75 -0.21 -17.87
CA LEU A 107 39.39 1.03 -17.44
C LEU A 107 40.62 1.27 -18.29
N ALA A 108 40.56 2.29 -19.15
CA ALA A 108 41.64 2.73 -19.99
C ALA A 108 42.31 3.98 -19.43
N VAL A 109 43.64 3.98 -19.37
CA VAL A 109 44.44 5.11 -18.90
C VAL A 109 45.51 5.41 -19.92
N SER A 110 45.54 6.65 -20.43
CA SER A 110 46.51 7.13 -21.40
C SER A 110 47.36 8.24 -20.80
N ARG A 111 48.68 8.13 -20.92
CA ARG A 111 49.68 9.08 -20.39
C ARG A 111 50.70 9.42 -21.46
N GLU A 112 51.24 10.64 -21.39
CA GLU A 112 52.37 11.06 -22.24
C GLU A 112 53.72 10.51 -21.73
N THR A 113 53.75 10.02 -20.48
CA THR A 113 54.93 9.43 -19.85
C THR A 113 54.74 7.94 -19.56
N PRO A 114 55.81 7.14 -19.51
CA PRO A 114 55.73 5.72 -19.17
C PRO A 114 55.08 5.47 -17.81
N PHE A 115 54.36 4.35 -17.67
CA PHE A 115 53.84 3.89 -16.38
C PHE A 115 54.98 3.42 -15.48
N ASP A 116 55.25 4.19 -14.43
CA ASP A 116 56.08 3.72 -13.32
C ASP A 116 55.27 2.78 -12.41
N ARG A 117 55.95 2.15 -11.44
CA ARG A 117 55.32 1.23 -10.50
C ARG A 117 54.16 1.90 -9.75
N ARG A 118 54.34 3.16 -9.33
CA ARG A 118 53.31 3.93 -8.63
C ARG A 118 52.07 4.13 -9.49
N ALA A 119 52.20 4.61 -10.72
CA ALA A 119 51.06 4.83 -11.60
C ALA A 119 50.36 3.51 -11.94
N ALA A 120 51.11 2.43 -12.16
CA ALA A 120 50.55 1.10 -12.37
C ALA A 120 49.72 0.62 -11.16
N ASP A 121 50.25 0.77 -9.95
CA ASP A 121 49.58 0.39 -8.71
C ASP A 121 48.31 1.23 -8.49
N VAL A 122 48.38 2.55 -8.68
CA VAL A 122 47.22 3.46 -8.59
C VAL A 122 46.10 3.00 -9.54
N VAL A 123 46.42 2.71 -10.81
CA VAL A 123 45.42 2.26 -11.80
C VAL A 123 44.79 0.92 -11.40
N THR A 124 45.60 -0.05 -10.98
CA THR A 124 45.09 -1.37 -10.57
C THR A 124 44.20 -1.30 -9.33
N HIS A 125 44.59 -0.56 -8.29
CA HIS A 125 43.75 -0.41 -7.09
C HIS A 125 42.49 0.41 -7.38
N THR A 126 42.57 1.39 -8.28
CA THR A 126 41.38 2.15 -8.71
C THR A 126 40.38 1.26 -9.46
N ALA A 127 40.86 0.33 -10.31
CA ALA A 127 40.00 -0.64 -10.97
C ALA A 127 39.20 -1.48 -9.96
N GLN A 128 39.86 -1.96 -8.89
CA GLN A 128 39.22 -2.71 -7.80
C GLN A 128 38.17 -1.85 -7.05
N VAL A 129 38.48 -0.59 -6.77
CA VAL A 129 37.52 0.33 -6.14
C VAL A 129 36.31 0.62 -7.03
N ILE A 130 36.52 0.80 -8.34
CA ILE A 130 35.42 0.97 -9.29
C ILE A 130 34.55 -0.28 -9.34
N GLU A 131 35.14 -1.48 -9.37
CA GLU A 131 34.43 -2.76 -9.31
C GLU A 131 33.54 -2.87 -8.06
N LEU A 132 34.06 -2.51 -6.88
CA LEU A 132 33.28 -2.49 -5.63
C LEU A 132 32.11 -1.49 -5.70
N LEU A 133 32.33 -0.29 -6.24
CA LEU A 133 31.30 0.74 -6.37
C LEU A 133 30.18 0.31 -7.35
N LEU A 134 30.55 -0.29 -8.48
CA LEU A 134 29.62 -0.81 -9.46
C LEU A 134 28.77 -1.96 -8.88
N THR A 135 29.43 -2.91 -8.21
CA THR A 135 28.77 -4.03 -7.53
C THR A 135 27.79 -3.56 -6.45
N ALA A 136 28.20 -2.61 -5.61
CA ALA A 136 27.34 -2.06 -4.55
C ALA A 136 26.11 -1.33 -5.12
N ARG A 137 26.28 -0.57 -6.21
CA ARG A 137 25.19 0.12 -6.89
C ARG A 137 24.19 -0.88 -7.51
N GLU A 138 24.69 -1.90 -8.18
CA GLU A 138 23.85 -2.94 -8.78
C GLU A 138 23.09 -3.73 -7.71
N SER A 139 23.76 -4.14 -6.63
CA SER A 139 23.11 -4.82 -5.49
C SER A 139 22.01 -3.96 -4.87
N THR A 140 22.28 -2.66 -4.68
CA THR A 140 21.27 -1.71 -4.18
C THR A 140 20.07 -1.62 -5.13
N ALA A 141 20.32 -1.45 -6.44
CA ALA A 141 19.28 -1.37 -7.45
C ALA A 141 18.46 -2.67 -7.56
N ALA A 142 19.13 -3.83 -7.50
CA ALA A 142 18.50 -5.15 -7.48
C ALA A 142 17.63 -5.31 -6.22
N GLY A 143 18.13 -4.92 -5.05
CA GLY A 143 17.36 -4.91 -3.81
C GLY A 143 16.11 -4.02 -3.88
N HIS A 144 16.20 -2.83 -4.49
CA HIS A 144 15.03 -1.99 -4.73
C HIS A 144 14.03 -2.59 -5.73
N ARG A 145 14.51 -3.28 -6.77
CA ARG A 145 13.63 -4.00 -7.71
C ARG A 145 12.91 -5.16 -7.02
N LEU A 146 13.63 -5.92 -6.21
CA LEU A 146 13.05 -7.02 -5.44
C LEU A 146 11.99 -6.50 -4.47
N ARG A 147 12.30 -5.50 -3.63
CA ARG A 147 11.33 -4.90 -2.70
C ARG A 147 10.07 -4.38 -3.39
N ARG A 148 10.20 -3.79 -4.58
CA ARG A 148 9.05 -3.37 -5.40
C ARG A 148 8.24 -4.55 -5.89
N ALA A 149 8.87 -5.54 -6.53
CA ALA A 149 8.20 -6.75 -7.00
C ALA A 149 7.49 -7.50 -5.86
N THR A 150 8.13 -7.59 -4.70
CA THR A 150 7.55 -8.15 -3.48
C THR A 150 6.32 -7.35 -3.01
N SER A 151 6.38 -6.02 -3.02
CA SER A 151 5.25 -5.16 -2.66
C SER A 151 4.09 -5.29 -3.67
N ASP A 152 4.39 -5.36 -4.96
CA ASP A 152 3.42 -5.56 -6.03
C ASP A 152 2.71 -6.91 -5.92
N LEU A 153 3.45 -7.96 -5.55
CA LEU A 153 2.88 -9.29 -5.30
C LEU A 153 1.97 -9.32 -4.08
N ARG A 154 2.34 -8.64 -2.98
CA ARG A 154 1.44 -8.50 -1.81
C ARG A 154 0.16 -7.74 -2.19
N LEU A 155 0.27 -6.69 -2.99
CA LEU A 155 -0.88 -5.95 -3.50
C LEU A 155 -1.78 -6.83 -4.39
N ALA A 156 -1.20 -7.63 -5.29
CA ALA A 156 -1.95 -8.56 -6.14
C ALA A 156 -2.71 -9.61 -5.30
N ILE A 157 -2.08 -10.15 -4.25
CA ILE A 157 -2.75 -11.06 -3.31
C ILE A 157 -3.93 -10.37 -2.63
N LEU A 158 -3.76 -9.14 -2.15
CA LEU A 158 -4.86 -8.37 -1.56
C LEU A 158 -6.00 -8.19 -2.57
N GLN A 159 -5.70 -7.81 -3.81
CA GLN A 159 -6.70 -7.61 -4.88
C GLN A 159 -7.50 -8.89 -5.17
N LEU A 160 -6.85 -10.05 -5.19
CA LEU A 160 -7.53 -11.35 -5.33
C LEU A 160 -8.45 -11.64 -4.14
N LEU A 161 -8.02 -11.34 -2.91
CA LEU A 161 -8.85 -11.47 -1.71
C LEU A 161 -10.05 -10.50 -1.72
N MET A 162 -9.91 -9.31 -2.31
CA MET A 162 -11.00 -8.33 -2.43
C MET A 162 -12.12 -8.76 -3.37
N VAL A 163 -11.83 -9.66 -4.32
CA VAL A 163 -12.82 -10.27 -5.22
C VAL A 163 -13.18 -11.71 -4.82
N GLU A 164 -12.85 -12.09 -3.59
CA GLU A 164 -13.15 -13.39 -2.99
C GLU A 164 -12.43 -14.60 -3.65
N ASP A 165 -11.44 -14.38 -4.53
CA ASP A 165 -10.64 -15.43 -5.16
C ASP A 165 -9.50 -15.90 -4.23
N THR A 166 -9.90 -16.57 -3.15
CA THR A 166 -8.99 -17.09 -2.13
C THR A 166 -8.03 -18.16 -2.67
N ILE A 167 -8.46 -18.93 -3.69
CA ILE A 167 -7.64 -19.99 -4.29
C ILE A 167 -6.50 -19.39 -5.10
N ALA A 168 -6.76 -18.38 -5.93
CA ALA A 168 -5.70 -17.69 -6.65
C ALA A 168 -4.77 -16.94 -5.67
N ALA A 169 -5.33 -16.27 -4.66
CA ALA A 169 -4.55 -15.56 -3.64
C ALA A 169 -3.56 -16.50 -2.92
N ARG A 170 -4.02 -17.68 -2.46
CA ARG A 170 -3.18 -18.71 -1.83
C ARG A 170 -2.10 -19.22 -2.77
N ARG A 171 -2.43 -19.45 -4.05
CA ARG A 171 -1.48 -19.95 -5.05
C ARG A 171 -0.32 -18.97 -5.30
N VAL A 172 -0.64 -17.67 -5.36
CA VAL A 172 0.38 -16.62 -5.50
C VAL A 172 1.21 -16.49 -4.21
N ALA A 173 0.58 -16.59 -3.04
CA ALA A 173 1.26 -16.49 -1.75
C ALA A 173 2.20 -17.68 -1.48
N ALA A 174 1.80 -18.91 -1.81
CA ALA A 174 2.49 -20.14 -1.43
C ALA A 174 3.97 -20.21 -1.85
N GLY A 175 4.32 -19.60 -2.99
CA GLY A 175 5.69 -19.59 -3.49
C GLY A 175 6.63 -18.61 -2.77
N LEU A 176 6.11 -17.59 -2.11
CA LEU A 176 6.89 -16.49 -1.53
C LEU A 176 6.73 -16.36 -0.01
N TRP A 177 5.53 -16.66 0.49
CA TRP A 177 5.19 -16.66 1.91
C TRP A 177 4.41 -17.92 2.26
N PRO A 178 5.10 -19.07 2.39
CA PRO A 178 4.48 -20.31 2.82
C PRO A 178 3.77 -20.10 4.18
N GLY A 179 2.54 -20.57 4.32
CA GLY A 179 1.78 -20.45 5.57
C GLY A 179 0.95 -19.17 5.73
N LEU A 180 1.21 -18.13 4.93
CA LEU A 180 0.60 -16.80 5.11
C LEU A 180 -0.92 -16.80 5.05
N LEU A 181 -1.47 -17.61 4.14
CA LEU A 181 -2.90 -17.73 3.90
C LEU A 181 -3.40 -19.15 4.12
N ASP A 182 -2.76 -19.93 5.01
CA ASP A 182 -3.17 -21.31 5.27
C ASP A 182 -4.47 -21.38 6.08
N ALA A 183 -4.65 -20.46 7.03
CA ALA A 183 -5.87 -20.36 7.82
C ALA A 183 -7.03 -19.82 6.97
N ASP A 184 -8.22 -20.38 7.15
CA ASP A 184 -9.42 -19.96 6.44
C ASP A 184 -10.01 -18.64 6.95
N THR A 185 -9.50 -18.13 8.08
CA THR A 185 -9.97 -16.90 8.71
C THR A 185 -8.84 -15.92 9.00
N ALA A 186 -9.15 -14.63 8.92
CA ALA A 186 -8.25 -13.54 9.22
C ALA A 186 -8.99 -12.33 9.82
N CYS A 187 -8.23 -11.49 10.51
CA CYS A 187 -8.62 -10.12 10.82
C CYS A 187 -7.94 -9.18 9.82
N VAL A 188 -8.63 -8.11 9.44
CA VAL A 188 -8.05 -6.99 8.69
C VAL A 188 -7.87 -5.82 9.63
N TYR A 189 -6.70 -5.21 9.58
CA TYR A 189 -6.40 -3.98 10.29
C TYR A 189 -6.02 -2.90 9.29
N VAL A 190 -6.35 -1.66 9.62
CA VAL A 190 -5.90 -0.48 8.90
C VAL A 190 -5.17 0.41 9.88
N VAL A 191 -3.89 0.64 9.60
CA VAL A 191 -3.06 1.61 10.29
C VAL A 191 -3.05 2.89 9.45
N GLU A 192 -3.49 4.00 10.03
CA GLU A 192 -3.44 5.32 9.40
C GLU A 192 -2.31 6.14 10.01
N SER A 193 -1.50 6.74 9.14
CA SER A 193 -0.42 7.67 9.50
C SER A 193 -0.36 8.84 8.52
N ASP A 194 0.47 9.83 8.82
CA ASP A 194 0.86 10.83 7.82
C ASP A 194 1.46 10.13 6.58
N PRO A 195 1.11 10.55 5.34
CA PRO A 195 1.64 9.95 4.11
C PRO A 195 3.17 9.93 4.03
N ALA A 196 3.86 10.90 4.61
CA ALA A 196 5.32 11.01 4.59
C ALA A 196 6.02 9.89 5.38
N VAL A 197 5.33 9.27 6.34
CA VAL A 197 5.88 8.18 7.15
C VAL A 197 5.29 6.80 6.81
N ARG A 198 4.30 6.72 5.90
CA ARG A 198 3.61 5.46 5.54
C ARG A 198 4.59 4.32 5.22
N ASP A 199 5.64 4.60 4.46
CA ASP A 199 6.59 3.56 4.03
C ASP A 199 7.33 2.95 5.21
N ARG A 200 7.71 3.77 6.20
CA ARG A 200 8.32 3.31 7.45
C ARG A 200 7.32 2.51 8.28
N ILE A 201 6.09 3.00 8.41
CA ILE A 201 5.03 2.29 9.14
C ILE A 201 4.72 0.94 8.50
N ALA A 202 4.73 0.83 7.16
CA ALA A 202 4.55 -0.44 6.48
C ALA A 202 5.68 -1.45 6.80
N GLU A 203 6.93 -0.99 6.88
CA GLU A 203 8.07 -1.81 7.31
C GLU A 203 7.94 -2.23 8.78
N GLU A 204 7.59 -1.31 9.67
CA GLU A 204 7.37 -1.63 11.09
C GLU A 204 6.20 -2.59 11.31
N CYS A 205 5.14 -2.51 10.50
CA CYS A 205 4.04 -3.46 10.51
C CYS A 205 4.50 -4.87 10.08
N LEU A 206 5.34 -4.98 9.06
CA LEU A 206 5.91 -6.26 8.62
C LEU A 206 6.76 -6.88 9.73
N ASP A 207 7.64 -6.08 10.35
CA ASP A 207 8.52 -6.53 11.43
C ASP A 207 7.72 -6.95 12.67
N SER A 208 6.73 -6.13 13.06
CA SER A 208 5.88 -6.38 14.24
C SER A 208 5.00 -7.62 14.08
N THR A 209 4.61 -7.95 12.85
CA THR A 209 3.81 -9.14 12.53
C THR A 209 4.65 -10.36 12.15
N ARG A 210 6.00 -10.25 12.20
CA ARG A 210 6.96 -11.32 11.89
C ARG A 210 6.75 -11.97 10.51
N GLU A 211 6.31 -11.17 9.53
CA GLU A 211 5.94 -11.63 8.19
C GLU A 211 4.80 -12.67 8.11
N ASP A 212 4.14 -12.97 9.23
CA ASP A 212 2.97 -13.86 9.31
C ASP A 212 1.65 -13.15 8.91
N ALA A 213 1.74 -11.92 8.40
CA ALA A 213 0.63 -11.11 7.95
C ALA A 213 0.90 -10.49 6.58
N LEU A 214 -0.15 -10.35 5.79
CA LEU A 214 -0.10 -9.68 4.50
C LEU A 214 -0.18 -8.17 4.76
N VAL A 215 0.95 -7.49 4.68
CA VAL A 215 1.05 -6.04 4.85
C VAL A 215 1.14 -5.36 3.48
N VAL A 216 0.21 -4.45 3.21
CA VAL A 216 0.06 -3.77 1.92
C VAL A 216 -0.17 -2.29 2.15
N ARG A 217 0.57 -1.44 1.43
CA ARG A 217 0.26 -0.01 1.34
C ARG A 217 -1.08 0.15 0.63
N CYS A 218 -2.03 0.84 1.24
CA CYS A 218 -3.34 1.01 0.61
C CYS A 218 -3.19 1.76 -0.71
N PRO A 219 -3.67 1.20 -1.85
CA PRO A 219 -3.54 1.87 -3.14
C PRO A 219 -4.50 3.08 -3.25
N ALA A 220 -5.52 3.15 -2.41
CA ALA A 220 -6.55 4.19 -2.42
C ALA A 220 -6.27 5.37 -1.47
N MET A 221 -5.63 5.11 -0.32
CA MET A 221 -5.46 6.09 0.75
C MET A 221 -3.97 6.22 1.09
N ASP A 222 -3.43 7.43 0.89
CA ASP A 222 -1.98 7.66 0.95
C ASP A 222 -1.37 7.51 2.34
N GLY A 223 -2.18 7.60 3.40
CA GLY A 223 -1.77 7.38 4.79
C GLY A 223 -2.03 5.97 5.32
N HIS A 224 -2.67 5.07 4.54
CA HIS A 224 -3.14 3.79 5.08
C HIS A 224 -2.18 2.64 4.76
N VAL A 225 -1.98 1.77 5.75
CA VAL A 225 -1.39 0.44 5.61
C VAL A 225 -2.44 -0.60 6.00
N ILE A 226 -2.72 -1.53 5.10
CA ILE A 226 -3.67 -2.63 5.29
C ILE A 226 -2.87 -3.85 5.75
N VAL A 227 -3.29 -4.46 6.87
CA VAL A 227 -2.69 -5.68 7.41
C VAL A 227 -3.75 -6.75 7.48
N VAL A 228 -3.61 -7.81 6.69
CA VAL A 228 -4.47 -9.01 6.78
C VAL A 228 -3.70 -10.07 7.55
N SER A 229 -4.19 -10.44 8.73
CA SER A 229 -3.50 -11.43 9.57
C SER A 229 -4.44 -12.57 9.99
N PRO A 230 -4.03 -13.83 9.78
CA PRO A 230 -4.75 -14.99 10.33
C PRO A 230 -4.58 -15.15 11.85
N ARG A 231 -3.58 -14.48 12.45
CA ARG A 231 -3.18 -14.65 13.86
C ARG A 231 -3.76 -13.57 14.77
N GLU A 232 -4.13 -13.95 15.98
CA GLU A 232 -4.69 -13.04 17.00
C GLU A 232 -3.65 -12.05 17.54
N THR A 233 -2.40 -12.49 17.62
CA THR A 233 -1.29 -11.69 18.15
C THR A 233 -0.98 -10.46 17.31
N ALA A 234 -1.40 -10.41 16.03
CA ALA A 234 -1.19 -9.26 15.17
C ALA A 234 -1.89 -7.99 15.71
N GLY A 235 -3.10 -8.14 16.25
CA GLY A 235 -3.82 -7.00 16.83
C GLY A 235 -3.12 -6.43 18.07
N GLU A 236 -2.49 -7.26 18.89
CA GLU A 236 -1.66 -6.83 20.03
C GLU A 236 -0.39 -6.10 19.57
N ALA A 237 0.31 -6.67 18.59
CA ALA A 237 1.52 -6.09 18.05
C ALA A 237 1.27 -4.70 17.43
N LEU A 238 0.17 -4.57 16.67
CA LEU A 238 -0.22 -3.29 16.05
C LEU A 238 -0.69 -2.26 17.09
N ARG A 239 -1.39 -2.67 18.15
CA ARG A 239 -1.71 -1.76 19.27
C ARG A 239 -0.45 -1.26 19.98
N SER A 240 0.55 -2.12 20.15
CA SER A 240 1.85 -1.70 20.69
C SER A 240 2.57 -0.73 19.76
N LEU A 241 2.43 -0.87 18.44
CA LEU A 241 2.94 0.09 17.46
C LEU A 241 2.28 1.47 17.63
N VAL A 242 0.95 1.53 17.81
CA VAL A 242 0.24 2.78 18.11
C VAL A 242 0.75 3.44 19.39
N GLY A 243 1.00 2.66 20.44
CA GLY A 243 1.60 3.19 21.68
C GLY A 243 2.98 3.84 21.49
N ARG A 244 3.74 3.45 20.45
CA ARG A 244 5.05 4.05 20.11
C ARG A 244 4.94 5.29 19.23
N HIS A 245 3.85 5.45 18.50
CA HIS A 245 3.64 6.54 17.56
C HIS A 245 2.32 7.27 17.87
N PRO A 246 2.36 8.41 18.58
CA PRO A 246 1.13 9.10 18.96
C PRO A 246 0.33 9.56 17.73
N ASP A 247 0.94 9.75 16.56
CA ASP A 247 0.25 10.29 15.37
C ASP A 247 -0.35 9.21 14.45
N ILE A 248 -0.48 7.96 14.94
CA ILE A 248 -1.12 6.88 14.17
C ILE A 248 -2.42 6.41 14.81
N PHE A 249 -3.31 5.92 13.97
CA PHE A 249 -4.60 5.36 14.37
C PHE A 249 -4.73 3.92 13.86
N LEU A 250 -5.46 3.09 14.59
CA LEU A 250 -5.67 1.69 14.26
C LEU A 250 -7.14 1.32 14.29
N GLY A 251 -7.65 0.86 13.15
CA GLY A 251 -8.95 0.19 13.05
C GLY A 251 -8.77 -1.29 12.79
N GLY A 252 -9.53 -2.14 13.49
CA GLY A 252 -9.53 -3.59 13.30
C GLY A 252 -10.91 -4.16 12.99
N SER A 253 -10.97 -5.15 12.11
CA SER A 253 -12.18 -5.95 11.88
C SER A 253 -12.39 -6.98 12.98
N VAL A 254 -13.56 -7.61 13.00
CA VAL A 254 -13.70 -8.92 13.66
C VAL A 254 -13.05 -10.00 12.79
N ARG A 255 -12.83 -11.19 13.37
CA ARG A 255 -12.36 -12.35 12.61
C ARG A 255 -13.39 -12.72 11.54
N GLN A 256 -12.93 -12.87 10.31
CA GLN A 256 -13.75 -13.18 9.14
C GLN A 256 -13.12 -14.31 8.33
N SER A 257 -13.91 -15.02 7.52
CA SER A 257 -13.35 -15.88 6.47
C SER A 257 -12.49 -15.07 5.50
N LEU A 258 -11.42 -15.67 4.95
CA LEU A 258 -10.59 -15.03 3.91
C LEU A 258 -11.41 -14.61 2.68
N ALA A 259 -12.49 -15.33 2.35
CA ALA A 259 -13.41 -14.94 1.28
C ALA A 259 -14.12 -13.60 1.57
N ARG A 260 -14.13 -13.16 2.83
CA ARG A 260 -14.78 -11.93 3.28
C ARG A 260 -13.79 -10.81 3.58
N THR A 261 -12.59 -10.85 2.99
CA THR A 261 -11.55 -9.83 3.21
C THR A 261 -12.04 -8.42 2.87
N ALA A 262 -12.84 -8.23 1.82
CA ALA A 262 -13.44 -6.94 1.50
C ALA A 262 -14.38 -6.41 2.60
N THR A 263 -15.18 -7.31 3.20
CA THR A 263 -16.02 -6.99 4.35
C THR A 263 -15.17 -6.59 5.55
N ALA A 264 -14.14 -7.38 5.87
CA ALA A 264 -13.24 -7.11 6.97
C ALA A 264 -12.50 -5.78 6.78
N TYR A 265 -12.11 -5.44 5.56
CA TYR A 265 -11.52 -4.14 5.25
C TYR A 265 -12.49 -2.97 5.50
N GLY A 266 -13.75 -3.08 5.07
CA GLY A 266 -14.78 -2.08 5.42
C GLY A 266 -15.01 -1.95 6.92
N GLN A 267 -15.01 -3.07 7.66
CA GLN A 267 -15.09 -3.08 9.13
C GLN A 267 -13.89 -2.38 9.77
N ALA A 268 -12.68 -2.63 9.28
CA ALA A 268 -11.46 -2.01 9.79
C ALA A 268 -11.45 -0.50 9.53
N VAL A 269 -11.91 -0.04 8.37
CA VAL A 269 -12.07 1.40 8.07
C VAL A 269 -13.15 2.04 8.96
N SER A 270 -14.28 1.36 9.17
CA SER A 270 -15.32 1.84 10.10
C SER A 270 -14.80 1.93 11.54
N ALA A 271 -14.00 0.97 11.97
CA ALA A 271 -13.35 1.01 13.28
C ALA A 271 -12.30 2.12 13.35
N LEU A 272 -11.54 2.35 12.28
CA LEU A 272 -10.56 3.44 12.20
C LEU A 272 -11.23 4.81 12.39
N ALA A 273 -12.42 5.02 11.80
CA ALA A 273 -13.20 6.24 12.01
C ALA A 273 -13.57 6.46 13.50
N VAL A 274 -13.84 5.38 14.24
CA VAL A 274 -14.05 5.44 15.71
C VAL A 274 -12.74 5.73 16.44
N ALA A 275 -11.63 5.12 16.01
CA ALA A 275 -10.32 5.29 16.62
C ALA A 275 -9.87 6.76 16.65
N HIS A 276 -10.25 7.57 15.65
CA HIS A 276 -10.00 9.03 15.61
C HIS A 276 -10.59 9.79 16.81
N PHE A 277 -11.66 9.29 17.41
CA PHE A 277 -12.33 9.94 18.53
C PHE A 277 -11.94 9.35 19.89
N ARG A 278 -11.08 8.32 19.93
CA ARG A 278 -10.70 7.64 21.16
C ARG A 278 -9.32 8.08 21.68
N PRO A 279 -9.14 8.17 23.01
CA PRO A 279 -7.83 8.50 23.58
C PRO A 279 -6.74 7.47 23.28
N ASP A 280 -7.10 6.20 23.18
CA ASP A 280 -6.19 5.09 22.87
C ASP A 280 -5.89 4.98 21.36
N LYS A 281 -6.58 5.74 20.50
CA LYS A 281 -6.39 5.79 19.04
C LYS A 281 -6.54 4.43 18.36
N THR A 282 -7.24 3.50 19.02
CA THR A 282 -7.47 2.14 18.53
C THR A 282 -8.94 1.79 18.68
N ALA A 283 -9.51 1.09 17.72
CA ALA A 283 -10.82 0.49 17.88
C ALA A 283 -10.92 -0.82 17.09
N VAL A 284 -11.72 -1.75 17.61
CA VAL A 284 -12.14 -2.96 16.89
C VAL A 284 -13.63 -2.85 16.58
N TYR A 285 -14.04 -3.33 15.40
CA TYR A 285 -15.41 -3.23 14.90
C TYR A 285 -16.47 -3.74 15.91
N ALA A 286 -16.16 -4.74 16.74
CA ALA A 286 -17.09 -5.25 17.75
C ALA A 286 -17.47 -4.22 18.85
N GLU A 287 -16.70 -3.17 19.03
CA GLU A 287 -16.89 -2.17 20.10
C GLU A 287 -17.97 -1.13 19.77
N ARG A 288 -18.56 -1.19 18.56
CA ARG A 288 -19.63 -0.29 18.10
C ARG A 288 -20.96 -1.03 17.94
N THR A 289 -22.04 -0.38 18.37
CA THR A 289 -23.40 -0.86 18.08
C THR A 289 -23.72 -0.59 16.63
N HIS A 290 -23.90 -1.67 15.85
CA HIS A 290 -24.28 -1.59 14.45
C HIS A 290 -25.77 -1.89 14.25
N PRO A 291 -26.47 -1.10 13.40
CA PRO A 291 -27.93 -1.16 13.29
C PRO A 291 -28.43 -2.54 12.85
N GLU A 292 -27.73 -3.25 11.98
CA GLU A 292 -28.09 -4.58 11.51
C GLU A 292 -28.12 -5.63 12.63
N ARG A 293 -27.33 -5.44 13.70
CA ARG A 293 -27.35 -6.33 14.88
C ARG A 293 -28.52 -6.07 15.82
N LEU A 294 -29.21 -4.94 15.65
CA LEU A 294 -30.39 -4.56 16.42
C LEU A 294 -31.70 -5.00 15.75
N MET A 295 -31.63 -5.46 14.49
CA MET A 295 -32.75 -5.96 13.71
C MET A 295 -32.98 -7.46 13.98
N ASP A 296 -34.20 -7.94 13.75
CA ASP A 296 -34.46 -9.38 13.78
C ASP A 296 -33.63 -10.09 12.69
N PRO A 297 -32.73 -11.04 13.06
CA PRO A 297 -31.84 -11.65 12.09
C PRO A 297 -32.57 -12.45 11.01
N GLN A 298 -33.70 -13.08 11.31
CA GLN A 298 -34.42 -13.87 10.32
C GLN A 298 -35.14 -12.97 9.31
N ALA A 299 -35.80 -11.91 9.79
CA ALA A 299 -36.47 -10.93 8.96
C ALA A 299 -35.48 -10.16 8.07
N LEU A 300 -34.34 -9.73 8.63
CA LEU A 300 -33.29 -9.02 7.89
C LEU A 300 -32.73 -9.91 6.76
N ARG A 301 -32.56 -11.21 7.02
CA ARG A 301 -32.12 -12.21 6.04
C ARG A 301 -33.15 -12.42 4.93
N ALA A 302 -34.42 -12.62 5.28
CA ALA A 302 -35.50 -12.81 4.31
C ALA A 302 -35.68 -11.57 3.43
N TRP A 303 -35.65 -10.38 4.02
CA TRP A 303 -35.69 -9.11 3.32
C TRP A 303 -34.49 -8.94 2.36
N THR A 304 -33.27 -9.23 2.83
CA THR A 304 -32.05 -9.15 2.02
C THR A 304 -32.13 -10.08 0.80
N ALA A 305 -32.54 -11.34 1.01
CA ALA A 305 -32.71 -12.31 -0.08
C ALA A 305 -33.72 -11.83 -1.12
N ARG A 306 -34.80 -11.15 -0.70
CA ARG A 306 -35.79 -10.57 -1.61
C ARG A 306 -35.22 -9.39 -2.40
N VAL A 307 -34.52 -8.46 -1.74
CA VAL A 307 -33.93 -7.28 -2.38
C VAL A 307 -32.89 -7.68 -3.43
N LEU A 308 -32.04 -8.66 -3.12
CA LEU A 308 -30.96 -9.09 -4.01
C LEU A 308 -31.37 -10.17 -5.03
N ARG A 309 -32.59 -10.71 -4.94
CA ARG A 309 -33.14 -11.74 -5.85
C ARG A 309 -32.93 -11.44 -7.34
N PRO A 310 -33.08 -10.19 -7.85
CA PRO A 310 -32.86 -9.91 -9.26
C PRO A 310 -31.45 -10.30 -9.77
N LEU A 311 -30.45 -10.27 -8.88
CA LEU A 311 -29.07 -10.63 -9.20
C LEU A 311 -28.84 -12.14 -9.28
N ASP A 312 -29.77 -12.97 -8.78
CA ASP A 312 -29.63 -14.43 -8.78
C ASP A 312 -29.82 -15.05 -10.17
N THR A 313 -30.29 -14.27 -11.14
CA THR A 313 -30.37 -14.66 -12.56
C THR A 313 -29.00 -14.69 -13.25
N LEU A 314 -27.98 -14.10 -12.63
CA LEU A 314 -26.64 -13.98 -13.22
C LEU A 314 -25.79 -15.24 -12.97
N PRO A 315 -24.84 -15.55 -13.87
CA PRO A 315 -23.80 -16.54 -13.60
C PRO A 315 -23.06 -16.24 -12.30
N HIS A 316 -22.70 -17.28 -11.54
CA HIS A 316 -22.10 -17.15 -10.21
C HIS A 316 -20.90 -16.20 -10.15
N HIS A 317 -19.97 -16.33 -11.11
CA HIS A 317 -18.77 -15.48 -11.18
C HIS A 317 -19.12 -14.01 -11.42
N THR A 318 -20.04 -13.73 -12.36
CA THR A 318 -20.51 -12.37 -12.65
C THR A 318 -21.22 -11.76 -11.44
N ARG A 319 -22.06 -12.55 -10.76
CA ARG A 319 -22.75 -12.13 -9.53
C ARG A 319 -21.74 -11.74 -8.45
N ALA A 320 -20.77 -12.60 -8.17
CA ALA A 320 -19.73 -12.33 -7.17
C ALA A 320 -18.95 -11.05 -7.48
N GLU A 321 -18.51 -10.87 -8.74
CA GLU A 321 -17.77 -9.70 -9.20
C GLU A 321 -18.57 -8.39 -9.05
N LEU A 322 -19.86 -8.40 -9.43
CA LEU A 322 -20.74 -7.24 -9.29
C LEU A 322 -20.98 -6.89 -7.82
N LEU A 323 -21.21 -7.89 -6.97
CA LEU A 323 -21.42 -7.68 -5.53
C LEU A 323 -20.17 -7.12 -4.86
N ALA A 324 -19.00 -7.75 -5.07
CA ALA A 324 -17.74 -7.28 -4.52
C ALA A 324 -17.43 -5.83 -4.94
N THR A 325 -17.61 -5.54 -6.24
CA THR A 325 -17.37 -4.19 -6.77
C THR A 325 -18.35 -3.17 -6.20
N THR A 326 -19.64 -3.49 -6.17
CA THR A 326 -20.67 -2.55 -5.72
C THR A 326 -20.53 -2.26 -4.23
N ARG A 327 -20.25 -3.27 -3.43
CA ARG A 327 -19.99 -3.08 -1.99
C ARG A 327 -18.85 -2.10 -1.75
N LEU A 328 -17.72 -2.33 -2.41
CA LEU A 328 -16.57 -1.46 -2.27
C LEU A 328 -16.82 -0.06 -2.86
N GLY A 329 -17.58 0.04 -3.94
CA GLY A 329 -17.98 1.31 -4.55
C GLY A 329 -19.04 2.10 -3.77
N LEU A 330 -19.77 1.45 -2.86
CA LEU A 330 -20.63 2.13 -1.88
C LEU A 330 -19.82 2.56 -0.65
N GLU A 331 -18.81 1.77 -0.26
CA GLU A 331 -17.91 2.13 0.84
C GLU A 331 -16.94 3.26 0.48
N PHE A 332 -16.50 3.31 -0.77
CA PHE A 332 -15.49 4.25 -1.26
C PHE A 332 -15.92 4.90 -2.58
N THR A 333 -15.25 5.98 -2.96
CA THR A 333 -15.44 6.53 -4.32
C THR A 333 -15.07 5.49 -5.39
N ALA A 334 -15.67 5.57 -6.58
CA ALA A 334 -15.34 4.67 -7.70
C ALA A 334 -13.85 4.67 -8.06
N VAL A 335 -13.13 5.78 -7.84
CA VAL A 335 -11.68 5.88 -8.04
C VAL A 335 -10.92 5.06 -6.99
N ASN A 336 -11.30 5.18 -5.73
CA ASN A 336 -10.65 4.48 -4.64
C ASN A 336 -10.96 2.98 -4.67
N ALA A 337 -12.22 2.61 -4.95
CA ALA A 337 -12.59 1.21 -5.17
C ALA A 337 -11.82 0.59 -6.33
N ALA A 338 -11.64 1.31 -7.45
CA ALA A 338 -10.87 0.84 -8.60
C ALA A 338 -9.40 0.55 -8.26
N LYS A 339 -8.77 1.45 -7.50
CA LYS A 339 -7.40 1.29 -7.01
C LYS A 339 -7.25 0.05 -6.11
N VAL A 340 -8.21 -0.17 -5.21
CA VAL A 340 -8.22 -1.35 -4.31
C VAL A 340 -8.48 -2.66 -5.07
N LEU A 341 -9.35 -2.64 -6.09
CA LEU A 341 -9.69 -3.82 -6.89
C LEU A 341 -8.70 -4.11 -8.03
N GLY A 342 -7.80 -3.20 -8.34
CA GLY A 342 -6.89 -3.34 -9.49
C GLY A 342 -7.59 -3.24 -10.85
N VAL A 343 -8.70 -2.49 -10.93
CA VAL A 343 -9.47 -2.27 -12.17
C VAL A 343 -9.57 -0.78 -12.49
N SER A 344 -10.20 -0.43 -13.62
CA SER A 344 -10.43 0.98 -13.97
C SER A 344 -11.63 1.57 -13.20
N ARG A 345 -11.61 2.89 -12.95
CA ARG A 345 -12.78 3.62 -12.39
C ARG A 345 -14.05 3.47 -13.22
N ASN A 346 -13.91 3.32 -14.54
CA ASN A 346 -15.03 3.13 -15.46
C ASN A 346 -15.64 1.73 -15.30
N THR A 347 -14.79 0.72 -15.06
CA THR A 347 -15.23 -0.64 -14.74
C THR A 347 -16.06 -0.66 -13.47
N VAL A 348 -15.61 0.05 -12.42
CA VAL A 348 -16.39 0.16 -11.17
C VAL A 348 -17.76 0.81 -11.42
N ARG A 349 -17.79 1.94 -12.12
CA ARG A 349 -19.04 2.64 -12.47
C ARG A 349 -19.98 1.76 -13.28
N ALA A 350 -19.50 1.14 -14.36
CA ALA A 350 -20.31 0.27 -15.20
C ALA A 350 -20.90 -0.92 -14.41
N ARG A 351 -20.13 -1.51 -13.48
CA ARG A 351 -20.61 -2.59 -12.62
C ARG A 351 -21.67 -2.09 -11.61
N MET A 352 -21.47 -0.92 -11.01
CA MET A 352 -22.45 -0.30 -10.11
C MET A 352 -23.75 0.06 -10.84
N GLU A 353 -23.65 0.70 -12.01
CA GLU A 353 -24.79 1.04 -12.89
C GLU A 353 -25.54 -0.24 -13.31
N ARG A 354 -24.82 -1.35 -13.55
CA ARG A 354 -25.43 -2.64 -13.85
C ARG A 354 -26.23 -3.18 -12.67
N VAL A 355 -25.73 -3.09 -11.44
CA VAL A 355 -26.47 -3.50 -10.23
C VAL A 355 -27.68 -2.60 -10.02
N GLU A 356 -27.50 -1.29 -10.15
CA GLU A 356 -28.57 -0.29 -10.06
C GLU A 356 -29.74 -0.60 -11.03
N ALA A 357 -29.42 -0.89 -12.30
CA ALA A 357 -30.40 -1.27 -13.31
C ALA A 357 -31.10 -2.61 -12.99
N LEU A 358 -30.37 -3.60 -12.49
CA LEU A 358 -30.94 -4.91 -12.13
C LEU A 358 -31.84 -4.84 -10.89
N LEU A 359 -31.52 -3.97 -9.93
CA LEU A 359 -32.34 -3.74 -8.74
C LEU A 359 -33.50 -2.78 -9.00
N GLY A 360 -33.48 -2.06 -10.14
CA GLY A 360 -34.49 -1.04 -10.47
C GLY A 360 -34.44 0.15 -9.51
N THR A 361 -33.24 0.55 -9.09
CA THR A 361 -32.99 1.60 -8.10
C THR A 361 -32.24 2.79 -8.69
N ASP A 362 -32.05 3.87 -7.92
CA ASP A 362 -31.20 5.02 -8.29
C ASP A 362 -30.12 5.27 -7.23
N PHE A 363 -28.85 5.08 -7.58
CA PHE A 363 -27.72 5.27 -6.65
C PHE A 363 -27.36 6.75 -6.43
N ALA A 364 -27.97 7.70 -7.15
CA ALA A 364 -27.89 9.11 -6.78
C ALA A 364 -28.55 9.38 -5.42
N ASP A 365 -29.59 8.61 -5.06
CA ASP A 365 -30.28 8.69 -3.77
C ASP A 365 -29.45 8.02 -2.65
N LEU A 366 -29.19 8.78 -1.58
CA LEU A 366 -28.46 8.28 -0.42
C LEU A 366 -29.25 7.24 0.38
N THR A 367 -30.57 7.36 0.44
CA THR A 367 -31.43 6.40 1.15
C THR A 367 -31.41 5.05 0.43
N VAL A 368 -31.49 5.06 -0.90
CA VAL A 368 -31.33 3.86 -1.74
C VAL A 368 -29.96 3.22 -1.54
N ARG A 369 -28.86 4.00 -1.66
CA ARG A 369 -27.50 3.49 -1.44
C ARG A 369 -27.33 2.85 -0.07
N THR A 370 -27.87 3.49 0.97
CA THR A 370 -27.84 3.01 2.35
C THR A 370 -28.52 1.65 2.48
N VAL A 371 -29.72 1.52 1.91
CA VAL A 371 -30.52 0.29 1.99
C VAL A 371 -29.87 -0.83 1.17
N VAL A 372 -29.34 -0.52 -0.01
CA VAL A 372 -28.60 -1.50 -0.81
C VAL A 372 -27.29 -1.91 -0.12
N HIS A 373 -26.57 -0.98 0.49
CA HIS A 373 -25.38 -1.29 1.32
C HIS A 373 -25.73 -2.23 2.48
N LEU A 374 -26.84 -2.00 3.19
CA LEU A 374 -27.33 -2.88 4.25
C LEU A 374 -27.61 -4.29 3.72
N ALA A 375 -28.34 -4.42 2.60
CA ALA A 375 -28.63 -5.72 1.98
C ALA A 375 -27.35 -6.45 1.58
N LEU A 376 -26.45 -5.75 0.88
CA LEU A 376 -25.20 -6.32 0.38
C LEU A 376 -24.28 -6.78 1.51
N ASN A 377 -24.18 -6.05 2.62
CA ASN A 377 -23.35 -6.43 3.77
C ASN A 377 -24.01 -7.50 4.67
N THR A 378 -25.34 -7.59 4.69
CA THR A 378 -26.06 -8.66 5.39
C THR A 378 -25.88 -10.01 4.69
N GLN A 379 -25.89 -10.07 3.34
CA GLN A 379 -25.74 -11.31 2.57
C GLN A 379 -24.47 -12.11 2.95
N ILE A 380 -23.44 -11.44 3.44
CA ILE A 380 -22.20 -12.11 3.83
C ILE A 380 -22.33 -12.84 5.15
N GLY A 381 -23.02 -12.31 6.17
CA GLY A 381 -23.23 -13.03 7.44
C GLY A 381 -24.08 -14.30 7.32
N LEU A 382 -24.67 -14.52 6.14
CA LEU A 382 -25.70 -15.49 5.82
C LEU A 382 -25.18 -16.83 5.28
N ILE A 383 -24.02 -16.83 4.61
CA ILE A 383 -23.53 -18.00 3.85
C ILE A 383 -23.06 -19.15 4.77
N ASP A 384 -22.83 -18.90 6.07
CA ASP A 384 -22.45 -19.95 7.05
C ASP A 384 -23.63 -20.57 7.82
N ALA A 385 -24.84 -19.99 7.74
CA ALA A 385 -26.01 -20.53 8.44
C ALA A 385 -26.75 -21.50 7.50
N GLN A 386 -26.69 -22.79 7.80
CA GLN A 386 -27.41 -23.84 7.09
C GLN A 386 -28.86 -23.43 6.81
N PHE A 387 -29.27 -23.59 5.54
CA PHE A 387 -30.61 -23.34 5.05
C PHE A 387 -31.63 -24.23 5.78
N THR A 388 -32.23 -23.73 6.85
CA THR A 388 -33.53 -24.23 7.28
C THR A 388 -34.57 -23.54 6.42
N ASP A 389 -35.21 -24.34 5.58
CA ASP A 389 -36.33 -24.01 4.69
C ASP A 389 -37.51 -23.51 5.52
N ALA A 390 -37.43 -22.26 5.98
CA ALA A 390 -38.53 -21.56 6.61
C ALA A 390 -39.22 -20.79 5.49
N THR A 391 -40.48 -21.14 5.22
CA THR A 391 -41.41 -20.39 4.39
C THR A 391 -41.35 -18.91 4.76
N ALA A 392 -40.53 -18.16 4.03
CA ALA A 392 -40.31 -16.74 4.28
C ALA A 392 -41.60 -16.02 3.94
N ASP A 393 -42.21 -15.40 4.95
CA ASP A 393 -43.36 -14.53 4.77
C ASP A 393 -43.00 -13.47 3.73
N SER A 394 -43.68 -13.52 2.58
CA SER A 394 -43.33 -12.79 1.36
C SER A 394 -43.60 -11.29 1.46
N THR A 395 -43.99 -10.82 2.65
CA THR A 395 -44.55 -9.49 2.90
C THR A 395 -43.62 -8.56 3.70
N LEU A 396 -42.51 -9.05 4.27
CA LEU A 396 -41.65 -8.24 5.14
C LEU A 396 -41.04 -7.03 4.44
N ARG A 397 -41.39 -5.82 4.92
CA ARG A 397 -40.94 -4.53 4.38
C ARG A 397 -39.76 -3.99 5.18
N LEU A 398 -39.00 -3.07 4.58
CA LEU A 398 -37.92 -2.36 5.27
C LEU A 398 -38.45 -1.59 6.50
N SER A 399 -39.68 -1.06 6.41
CA SER A 399 -40.35 -0.40 7.54
C SER A 399 -40.43 -1.30 8.77
N ASP A 400 -40.67 -2.59 8.58
CA ASP A 400 -40.88 -3.53 9.68
C ASP A 400 -39.56 -3.81 10.41
N LEU A 401 -38.45 -3.88 9.66
CA LEU A 401 -37.10 -4.00 10.22
C LEU A 401 -36.70 -2.77 11.04
N LEU A 402 -36.97 -1.56 10.52
CA LEU A 402 -36.58 -0.31 11.17
C LEU A 402 -37.50 0.08 12.33
N SER A 403 -38.73 -0.44 12.36
CA SER A 403 -39.70 -0.16 13.44
C SER A 403 -39.40 -0.90 14.74
N GLY A 404 -38.45 -1.84 14.74
CA GLY A 404 -38.02 -2.57 15.93
C GLY A 404 -37.59 -1.64 17.06
N PRO A 405 -37.99 -1.90 18.33
CA PRO A 405 -37.73 -0.99 19.43
C PRO A 405 -36.23 -0.70 19.64
N ALA A 406 -35.37 -1.71 19.51
CA ALA A 406 -33.92 -1.55 19.65
C ALA A 406 -33.33 -0.60 18.60
N VAL A 407 -33.74 -0.74 17.33
CA VAL A 407 -33.30 0.13 16.23
C VAL A 407 -33.78 1.57 16.46
N ARG A 408 -35.05 1.77 16.83
CA ARG A 408 -35.59 3.11 17.11
C ARG A 408 -34.89 3.79 18.30
N THR A 409 -34.66 3.07 19.39
CA THR A 409 -33.94 3.61 20.56
C THR A 409 -32.51 4.00 20.21
N TRP A 410 -31.80 3.16 19.46
CA TRP A 410 -30.46 3.49 18.96
C TRP A 410 -30.47 4.74 18.08
N ALA A 411 -31.39 4.81 17.12
CA ALA A 411 -31.49 5.93 16.20
C ALA A 411 -31.82 7.26 16.91
N GLN A 412 -32.77 7.22 17.85
CA GLN A 412 -33.12 8.35 18.71
C GLN A 412 -31.94 8.81 19.57
N HIS A 413 -31.20 7.86 20.16
CA HIS A 413 -30.03 8.19 20.97
C HIS A 413 -28.90 8.80 20.13
N LEU A 414 -28.61 8.24 18.94
CA LEU A 414 -27.57 8.75 18.05
C LEU A 414 -27.90 10.18 17.58
N LEU A 415 -29.10 10.37 17.02
CA LEU A 415 -29.52 11.67 16.50
C LEU A 415 -29.79 12.70 17.60
N GLY A 416 -30.22 12.24 18.78
CA GLY A 416 -30.47 13.09 19.95
C GLY A 416 -29.23 13.81 20.47
N ARG A 417 -28.02 13.29 20.20
CA ARG A 417 -26.75 13.97 20.52
C ARG A 417 -26.62 15.33 19.84
N LEU A 418 -27.31 15.53 18.71
CA LEU A 418 -27.29 16.76 17.94
C LEU A 418 -28.30 17.80 18.42
N ASP A 419 -29.30 17.40 19.22
CA ASP A 419 -30.43 18.27 19.59
C ASP A 419 -30.00 19.39 20.57
N ALA A 420 -28.85 19.23 21.25
CA ALA A 420 -28.29 20.24 22.16
C ALA A 420 -27.69 21.46 21.42
N ASP A 421 -27.40 21.35 20.13
CA ASP A 421 -26.81 22.45 19.35
C ASP A 421 -27.91 23.38 18.79
N ALA A 422 -27.89 24.63 19.24
CA ALA A 422 -28.85 25.66 18.85
C ALA A 422 -28.90 25.93 17.33
N ARG A 423 -27.85 25.58 16.58
CA ARG A 423 -27.79 25.69 15.11
C ARG A 423 -28.64 24.63 14.40
N ASN A 424 -29.15 23.65 15.14
CA ASN A 424 -29.94 22.52 14.64
C ASN A 424 -29.24 21.75 13.50
N PRO A 425 -28.04 21.20 13.74
CA PRO A 425 -27.29 20.42 12.74
C PRO A 425 -28.07 19.19 12.27
N ARG A 426 -28.98 18.63 13.09
CA ARG A 426 -29.88 17.54 12.69
C ARG A 426 -30.78 17.92 11.51
N ARG A 427 -31.38 19.10 11.52
CA ARG A 427 -32.16 19.61 10.38
C ARG A 427 -31.30 19.76 9.13
N THR A 428 -30.10 20.33 9.29
CA THR A 428 -29.17 20.51 8.17
C THR A 428 -28.73 19.17 7.58
N LEU A 429 -28.38 18.20 8.42
CA LEU A 429 -27.99 16.85 8.00
C LEU A 429 -29.11 16.15 7.26
N ARG A 430 -30.34 16.16 7.80
CA ARG A 430 -31.51 15.57 7.14
C ARG A 430 -31.72 16.13 5.73
N THR A 431 -31.67 17.47 5.58
CA THR A 431 -31.84 18.11 4.27
C THR A 431 -30.65 17.84 3.35
N TRP A 432 -29.44 17.76 3.88
CA TRP A 432 -28.25 17.39 3.11
C TRP A 432 -28.29 15.95 2.60
N ILE A 433 -28.76 15.01 3.43
CA ILE A 433 -28.99 13.61 3.04
C ILE A 433 -30.07 13.53 1.95
N ALA A 434 -31.21 14.20 2.14
CA ALA A 434 -32.28 14.26 1.15
C ALA A 434 -31.83 14.87 -0.19
N ALA A 435 -30.84 15.77 -0.14
CA ALA A 435 -30.18 16.33 -1.33
C ALA A 435 -29.06 15.42 -1.90
N GLY A 436 -28.98 14.15 -1.49
CA GLY A 436 -27.98 13.18 -1.96
C GLY A 436 -26.55 13.48 -1.51
N GLY A 437 -26.38 14.22 -0.41
CA GLY A 437 -25.07 14.62 0.11
C GLY A 437 -24.49 15.85 -0.59
N ASN A 438 -25.31 16.61 -1.33
CA ASN A 438 -24.87 17.81 -2.04
C ASN A 438 -25.11 19.08 -1.20
N ALA A 439 -24.02 19.77 -0.85
CA ALA A 439 -24.07 20.95 0.01
C ALA A 439 -24.80 22.13 -0.64
N GLU A 440 -24.66 22.32 -1.95
CA GLU A 440 -25.25 23.42 -2.70
C GLU A 440 -26.78 23.28 -2.79
N ARG A 441 -27.27 22.09 -3.13
CA ARG A 441 -28.71 21.78 -3.17
C ARG A 441 -29.35 21.87 -1.79
N ALA A 442 -28.66 21.37 -0.77
CA ALA A 442 -29.13 21.48 0.61
C ALA A 442 -29.19 22.94 1.09
N ALA A 443 -28.19 23.74 0.73
CA ALA A 443 -28.12 25.16 1.05
C ALA A 443 -29.26 25.95 0.40
N GLN A 444 -29.58 25.65 -0.86
CA GLN A 444 -30.73 26.22 -1.57
C GLN A 444 -32.04 25.88 -0.85
N ALA A 445 -32.24 24.62 -0.43
CA ALA A 445 -33.44 24.19 0.28
C ALA A 445 -33.56 24.79 1.69
N LEU A 446 -32.43 25.09 2.34
CA LEU A 446 -32.37 25.67 3.69
C LEU A 446 -32.34 27.20 3.70
N GLY A 447 -32.14 27.85 2.55
CA GLY A 447 -31.97 29.30 2.45
C GLY A 447 -30.68 29.81 3.10
N MET A 448 -29.60 29.03 3.05
CA MET A 448 -28.30 29.36 3.67
C MET A 448 -27.15 29.22 2.68
N HIS A 449 -25.92 29.54 3.09
CA HIS A 449 -24.74 29.37 2.25
C HIS A 449 -24.23 27.91 2.28
N ALA A 450 -23.74 27.39 1.15
CA ALA A 450 -23.22 26.02 1.03
C ALA A 450 -22.08 25.72 2.02
N GLN A 451 -21.25 26.71 2.32
CA GLN A 451 -20.19 26.58 3.32
C GLN A 451 -20.74 26.30 4.72
N THR A 452 -21.84 26.94 5.12
CA THR A 452 -22.47 26.74 6.42
C THR A 452 -23.04 25.33 6.54
N VAL A 453 -23.58 24.76 5.45
CA VAL A 453 -23.98 23.34 5.42
C VAL A 453 -22.79 22.43 5.67
N ARG A 454 -21.65 22.66 4.99
CA ARG A 454 -20.44 21.85 5.19
C ARG A 454 -19.91 21.96 6.62
N GLU A 455 -19.96 23.14 7.21
CA GLU A 455 -19.56 23.36 8.60
C GLU A 455 -20.46 22.63 9.58
N HIS A 456 -21.78 22.66 9.37
CA HIS A 456 -22.73 21.90 10.18
C HIS A 456 -22.47 20.38 10.06
N VAL A 457 -22.32 19.85 8.84
CA VAL A 457 -22.00 18.43 8.61
C VAL A 457 -20.71 18.04 9.32
N ARG A 458 -19.64 18.84 9.15
CA ARG A 458 -18.34 18.59 9.80
C ARG A 458 -18.43 18.68 11.32
N SER A 459 -19.20 19.61 11.85
CA SER A 459 -19.38 19.77 13.31
C SER A 459 -20.16 18.61 13.95
N ALA A 460 -20.99 17.91 13.17
CA ALA A 460 -21.72 16.75 13.63
C ALA A 460 -20.85 15.49 13.74
N GLU A 461 -19.76 15.38 12.97
CA GLU A 461 -18.87 14.21 12.98
C GLU A 461 -18.35 13.84 14.38
N PRO A 462 -17.73 14.74 15.17
CA PRO A 462 -17.28 14.42 16.52
C PRO A 462 -18.42 14.16 17.50
N VAL A 463 -19.59 14.77 17.30
CA VAL A 463 -20.75 14.59 18.20
C VAL A 463 -21.39 13.21 17.99
N LEU A 464 -21.46 12.77 16.74
CA LEU A 464 -21.98 11.46 16.37
C LEU A 464 -20.91 10.36 16.48
N GLU A 465 -19.63 10.73 16.57
CA GLU A 465 -18.49 9.83 16.41
C GLU A 465 -18.56 9.10 15.04
N ARG A 466 -18.83 9.86 13.96
CA ARG A 466 -19.04 9.36 12.59
C ARG A 466 -18.38 10.26 11.55
N GLN A 467 -17.64 9.70 10.62
CA GLN A 467 -17.07 10.42 9.47
C GLN A 467 -18.08 10.49 8.32
N LEU A 468 -18.85 11.57 8.25
CA LEU A 468 -19.92 11.75 7.26
C LEU A 468 -19.38 12.18 5.90
N LEU A 469 -18.34 13.01 5.89
CA LEU A 469 -17.74 13.57 4.68
C LEU A 469 -16.86 12.56 3.94
N ALA A 470 -16.37 11.53 4.63
CA ALA A 470 -15.63 10.43 4.02
C ALA A 470 -16.53 9.52 3.16
N ALA A 471 -17.85 9.62 3.30
CA ALA A 471 -18.85 8.69 2.79
C ALA A 471 -18.64 7.25 3.33
N GLY A 472 -19.42 6.28 2.85
CA GLY A 472 -19.35 4.88 3.31
C GLY A 472 -20.20 4.59 4.54
N THR A 473 -19.80 3.57 5.31
CA THR A 473 -20.62 2.98 6.38
C THR A 473 -21.09 4.00 7.43
N ASP A 474 -20.24 4.93 7.84
CA ASP A 474 -20.58 5.95 8.85
C ASP A 474 -21.73 6.86 8.41
N LEU A 475 -21.72 7.28 7.15
CA LEU A 475 -22.83 8.04 6.56
C LEU A 475 -24.09 7.18 6.50
N TYR A 476 -23.98 5.93 6.07
CA TYR A 476 -25.12 5.02 5.92
C TYR A 476 -25.79 4.70 7.26
N GLU A 477 -25.04 4.59 8.37
CA GLU A 477 -25.64 4.47 9.70
C GLU A 477 -26.49 5.70 10.07
N VAL A 478 -26.01 6.92 9.78
CA VAL A 478 -26.78 8.13 10.07
C VAL A 478 -28.02 8.25 9.18
N VAL A 479 -27.93 7.82 7.92
CA VAL A 479 -29.10 7.73 7.04
C VAL A 479 -30.10 6.71 7.57
N LEU A 480 -29.66 5.51 7.99
CA LEU A 480 -30.53 4.50 8.62
C LEU A 480 -31.21 5.03 9.89
N ALA A 481 -30.49 5.80 10.71
CA ALA A 481 -31.06 6.41 11.90
C ALA A 481 -32.19 7.39 11.55
N HIS A 482 -32.00 8.24 10.54
CA HIS A 482 -33.05 9.14 10.06
C HIS A 482 -34.26 8.40 9.47
N LEU A 483 -34.04 7.30 8.73
CA LEU A 483 -35.13 6.45 8.24
C LEU A 483 -35.91 5.79 9.40
N ALA A 484 -35.21 5.30 10.43
CA ALA A 484 -35.82 4.61 11.57
C ALA A 484 -36.66 5.54 12.46
N VAL A 485 -36.30 6.81 12.57
CA VAL A 485 -37.10 7.81 13.30
C VAL A 485 -38.18 8.47 12.44
N GLY A 486 -38.23 8.17 11.14
CA GLY A 486 -39.18 8.77 10.19
C GLY A 486 -38.85 10.21 9.78
N ASP A 487 -37.58 10.64 9.94
CA ASP A 487 -37.11 11.94 9.46
C ASP A 487 -36.96 11.98 7.93
N LEU A 488 -36.73 10.83 7.31
CA LEU A 488 -36.60 10.64 5.87
C LEU A 488 -37.59 9.60 5.37
N ASP A 489 -38.05 9.78 4.12
CA ASP A 489 -38.93 8.82 3.46
C ASP A 489 -38.17 7.52 3.13
N LEU A 490 -38.86 6.39 3.29
CA LEU A 490 -38.30 5.10 2.91
C LEU A 490 -38.17 5.01 1.38
N PRO A 491 -37.02 4.57 0.85
CA PRO A 491 -36.87 4.41 -0.60
C PRO A 491 -37.78 3.31 -1.11
N VAL A 492 -38.36 3.54 -2.29
CA VAL A 492 -39.12 2.50 -2.99
C VAL A 492 -38.15 1.57 -3.69
N LEU A 493 -37.95 0.39 -3.11
CA LEU A 493 -37.28 -0.72 -3.76
C LEU A 493 -38.34 -1.55 -4.49
N HIS A 494 -38.21 -1.71 -5.80
CA HIS A 494 -39.16 -2.28 -6.76
C HIS A 494 -40.16 -1.28 -7.38
N ARG A 495 -39.92 -0.90 -8.64
CA ARG A 495 -41.00 -0.81 -9.62
C ARG A 495 -41.30 -2.23 -10.09
N HIS A 496 -42.40 -2.80 -9.62
CA HIS A 496 -43.09 -3.83 -10.37
C HIS A 496 -43.97 -3.10 -11.38
N ASP A 497 -43.60 -3.16 -12.65
CA ASP A 497 -44.62 -3.20 -13.71
C ASP A 497 -44.90 -4.68 -14.02
#